data_AF-A0A1L8TM52-F1
#
_entry.id   AF-A0A1L8TM52-F1
#
_cell.length_a   1.000
_cell.length_b   1.000
_cell.length_c   1.000
_cell.angle_alpha   90.00
_cell.angle_beta   90.00
_cell.angle_gamma   90.00
#
_symmetry.space_group_name_H-M   'P 1'
#
loop_
_entity.id
_entity.type
_entity.pdbx_description
1 polymer ?
#
loop_
_entity_poly.entity_id
_entity_poly.type
_entity_poly.pdbx_seq_one_letter_code
_entity_poly.pdbx_strand_id
1 'polypeptide(L)'
;MIDKLKTTKRYVAKSEFIQEKYGEVAPVFLQAYAWYRHKAANIVSLPKDAESAIWTFTDSRYLNNHEDSMIMELYVPMDKIVFFRMSDWNKILNLQCLGNELEVQQYKDKLKKFNITYEGEVFNTSFYPLLKRELLISWEKLFQYDEWIKRTKELPFNDMQGGLWEIQASWIRSFID
;
A
#
# COMPACT_ATOMS: atom_id res chain seq x y z
N MET A 1 4.37 10.70 -16.81
CA MET A 1 5.43 10.28 -15.86
C MET A 1 6.81 10.31 -16.51
N ILE A 2 7.00 9.63 -17.64
CA ILE A 2 8.28 9.52 -18.34
C ILE A 2 8.87 10.89 -18.72
N ASP A 3 8.05 11.83 -19.20
CA ASP A 3 8.54 13.17 -19.56
C ASP A 3 9.07 13.96 -18.35
N LYS A 4 8.46 13.77 -17.18
CA LYS A 4 8.99 14.31 -15.92
C LYS A 4 10.33 13.65 -15.59
N LEU A 5 10.43 12.32 -15.68
CA LEU A 5 11.71 11.63 -15.44
C LEU A 5 12.82 12.10 -16.40
N LYS A 6 12.51 12.38 -17.68
CA LYS A 6 13.47 12.92 -18.66
C LYS A 6 13.94 14.33 -18.33
N THR A 7 13.06 15.18 -17.79
CA THR A 7 13.34 16.60 -17.52
C THR A 7 13.91 16.84 -16.11
N THR A 8 13.28 16.28 -15.08
CA THR A 8 13.62 16.53 -13.67
C THR A 8 14.47 15.41 -13.04
N LYS A 9 14.70 14.29 -13.76
CA LYS A 9 15.42 13.08 -13.27
C LYS A 9 14.80 12.41 -12.03
N ARG A 10 13.62 12.88 -11.59
CA ARG A 10 12.93 12.41 -10.39
C ARG A 10 11.43 12.58 -10.58
N TYR A 11 10.67 11.57 -10.19
CA TYR A 11 9.21 11.58 -10.20
C TYR A 11 8.67 11.24 -8.83
N VAL A 12 7.63 11.96 -8.40
CA VAL A 12 6.84 11.69 -7.20
C VAL A 12 5.38 11.58 -7.60
N ALA A 13 4.63 10.65 -6.98
CA ALA A 13 3.21 10.50 -7.25
C ALA A 13 2.40 11.57 -6.51
N LYS A 14 1.44 12.15 -7.23
CA LYS A 14 0.44 13.07 -6.68
C LYS A 14 -0.80 12.32 -6.21
N SER A 15 -1.52 12.87 -5.24
CA SER A 15 -2.75 12.30 -4.69
C SER A 15 -3.97 12.47 -5.60
N GLU A 16 -3.90 13.41 -6.56
CA GLU A 16 -4.93 13.69 -7.59
C GLU A 16 -5.40 12.40 -8.31
N PHE A 17 -4.48 11.47 -8.60
CA PHE A 17 -4.80 10.18 -9.26
C PHE A 17 -5.67 9.24 -8.43
N ILE A 18 -5.66 9.36 -7.10
CA ILE A 18 -6.48 8.52 -6.21
C ILE A 18 -7.94 8.96 -6.31
N GLN A 19 -8.19 10.27 -6.32
CA GLN A 19 -9.55 10.81 -6.42
C GLN A 19 -10.17 10.50 -7.78
N GLU A 20 -9.41 10.66 -8.87
CA GLU A 20 -9.87 10.33 -10.22
C GLU A 20 -10.15 8.82 -10.40
N LYS A 21 -9.31 7.95 -9.84
CA LYS A 21 -9.46 6.49 -10.00
C LYS A 21 -10.63 5.91 -9.22
N TYR A 22 -10.94 6.45 -8.04
CA TYR A 22 -11.92 5.85 -7.12
C TYR A 22 -13.22 6.66 -6.97
N GLY A 23 -13.35 7.84 -7.58
CA GLY A 23 -14.61 8.57 -7.69
C GLY A 23 -15.38 8.69 -6.37
N GLU A 24 -16.65 8.27 -6.36
CA GLU A 24 -17.54 8.36 -5.19
C GLU A 24 -17.14 7.45 -4.01
N VAL A 25 -16.38 6.37 -4.24
CA VAL A 25 -15.89 5.49 -3.16
C VAL A 25 -14.56 5.96 -2.57
N ALA A 26 -13.99 7.04 -3.10
CA ALA A 26 -12.74 7.63 -2.63
C ALA A 26 -12.62 7.83 -1.11
N PRO A 27 -13.66 8.20 -0.34
CA PRO A 27 -13.50 8.45 1.11
C PRO A 27 -12.99 7.23 1.91
N VAL A 28 -13.37 6.02 1.53
CA VAL A 28 -12.91 4.77 2.17
C VAL A 28 -11.45 4.48 1.79
N PHE A 29 -11.13 4.59 0.50
CA PHE A 29 -9.76 4.41 0.01
C PHE A 29 -8.81 5.46 0.57
N LEU A 30 -9.24 6.73 0.67
CA LEU A 30 -8.44 7.82 1.21
C LEU A 30 -8.03 7.56 2.66
N GLN A 31 -8.87 6.91 3.47
CA GLN A 31 -8.49 6.52 4.84
C GLN A 31 -7.38 5.47 4.85
N ALA A 32 -7.50 4.42 4.03
CA ALA A 32 -6.46 3.39 3.90
C ALA A 32 -5.13 3.99 3.40
N TYR A 33 -5.18 4.83 2.36
CA TYR A 33 -4.00 5.50 1.82
C TYR A 33 -3.38 6.52 2.79
N ALA A 34 -4.20 7.28 3.53
CA ALA A 34 -3.72 8.19 4.56
C ALA A 34 -3.05 7.42 5.71
N TRP A 35 -3.65 6.31 6.15
CA TRP A 35 -3.04 5.42 7.14
C TRP A 35 -1.70 4.86 6.64
N TYR A 36 -1.66 4.35 5.40
CA TYR A 36 -0.43 3.83 4.80
C TYR A 36 0.64 4.91 4.75
N ARG A 37 0.31 6.10 4.25
CA ARG A 37 1.22 7.24 4.15
C ARG A 37 1.83 7.60 5.49
N HIS A 38 1.02 7.65 6.54
CA HIS A 38 1.48 7.96 7.88
C HIS A 38 2.40 6.88 8.45
N LYS A 39 2.04 5.59 8.31
CA LYS A 39 2.81 4.48 8.89
C LYS A 39 4.08 4.18 8.10
N ALA A 40 4.01 4.13 6.78
CA ALA A 40 5.13 3.86 5.90
C ALA A 40 6.19 4.97 5.92
N ALA A 41 5.80 6.23 6.23
CA ALA A 41 6.76 7.33 6.43
C ALA A 41 7.74 7.11 7.60
N ASN A 42 7.40 6.23 8.55
CA ASN A 42 8.30 5.83 9.63
C ASN A 42 9.29 4.73 9.20
N ILE A 43 9.05 4.07 8.06
CA ILE A 43 9.90 3.00 7.52
C ILE A 43 10.85 3.57 6.48
N VAL A 44 10.31 4.32 5.51
CA VAL A 44 11.08 5.06 4.51
C VAL A 44 10.66 6.51 4.57
N SER A 45 11.63 7.41 4.76
CA SER A 45 11.36 8.84 4.89
C SER A 45 10.58 9.38 3.70
N LEU A 46 9.45 10.01 4.01
CA LEU A 46 8.55 10.60 3.03
C LEU A 46 9.08 11.97 2.55
N PRO A 47 9.35 12.16 1.26
CA PRO A 47 9.67 13.47 0.70
C PRO A 47 8.52 14.47 0.89
N LYS A 48 8.83 15.75 1.11
CA LYS A 48 7.82 16.80 1.34
C LYS A 48 6.85 16.98 0.18
N ASP A 49 7.30 16.68 -1.03
CA ASP A 49 6.58 16.79 -2.30
C ASP A 49 5.89 15.48 -2.73
N ALA A 50 6.04 14.40 -1.95
CA ALA A 50 5.36 13.14 -2.21
C ALA A 50 3.98 13.09 -1.51
N GLU A 51 2.94 12.94 -2.32
CA GLU A 51 1.57 12.89 -1.83
C GLU A 51 1.04 11.44 -1.75
N SER A 52 1.53 10.55 -2.62
CA SER A 52 1.15 9.13 -2.65
C SER A 52 2.36 8.22 -2.85
N ALA A 53 2.19 6.95 -2.48
CA ALA A 53 3.11 5.89 -2.85
C ALA A 53 2.91 5.48 -4.32
N ILE A 54 4.00 5.03 -4.93
CA ILE A 54 4.06 4.36 -6.23
C ILE A 54 4.20 2.87 -5.94
N TRP A 55 3.26 2.07 -6.44
CA TRP A 55 3.29 0.63 -6.28
C TRP A 55 4.16 -0.01 -7.34
N THR A 56 5.08 -0.87 -6.90
CA THR A 56 6.02 -1.63 -7.74
C THR A 56 5.88 -3.10 -7.44
N PHE A 57 6.06 -3.93 -8.47
CA PHE A 57 5.84 -5.37 -8.40
C PHE A 57 7.09 -6.09 -8.84
N THR A 58 7.31 -7.26 -8.24
CA THR A 58 8.46 -8.12 -8.56
C THR A 58 8.19 -9.02 -9.77
N ASP A 59 6.91 -9.15 -10.14
CA ASP A 59 6.44 -9.95 -11.26
C ASP A 59 5.55 -9.10 -12.16
N SER A 60 5.86 -9.10 -13.47
CA SER A 60 5.13 -8.32 -14.47
C SER A 60 3.68 -8.77 -14.65
N ARG A 61 3.31 -9.98 -14.23
CA ARG A 61 1.92 -10.48 -14.26
C ARG A 61 0.96 -9.65 -13.39
N TYR A 62 1.50 -8.90 -12.42
CA TYR A 62 0.71 -8.00 -11.57
C TYR A 62 0.60 -6.58 -12.14
N LEU A 63 1.23 -6.30 -13.28
CA LEU A 63 1.10 -5.03 -13.99
C LEU A 63 -0.07 -5.11 -14.97
N ASN A 64 -0.91 -4.08 -14.99
CA ASN A 64 -1.93 -3.95 -16.02
C ASN A 64 -1.26 -3.58 -17.34
N ASN A 65 -1.27 -4.50 -18.31
CA ASN A 65 -0.94 -4.21 -19.71
C ASN A 65 -2.17 -3.61 -20.39
N HIS A 66 -2.26 -2.29 -20.38
CA HIS A 66 -3.12 -1.55 -21.31
C HIS A 66 -2.32 -1.23 -22.58
N GLU A 67 -3.00 -1.10 -23.73
CA GLU A 67 -2.34 -0.86 -25.03
C GLU A 67 -1.43 0.38 -25.05
N ASP A 68 -1.68 1.36 -24.17
CA ASP A 68 -0.88 2.58 -24.01
C ASP A 68 0.04 2.59 -22.76
N SER A 69 0.24 1.44 -22.10
CA SER A 69 1.09 1.33 -20.91
C SER A 69 2.47 0.78 -21.23
N MET A 70 3.51 1.37 -20.64
CA MET A 70 4.90 0.90 -20.76
C MET A 70 5.36 0.38 -19.41
N ILE A 71 5.96 -0.81 -19.39
CA ILE A 71 6.54 -1.39 -18.18
C ILE A 71 7.94 -0.82 -17.96
N MET A 72 8.24 -0.41 -16.74
CA MET A 72 9.58 0.05 -16.34
C MET A 72 10.23 -0.94 -15.39
N GLU A 73 11.40 -1.43 -15.77
CA GLU A 73 12.24 -2.22 -14.87
C GLU A 73 13.10 -1.27 -14.03
N LEU A 74 13.02 -1.40 -12.70
CA LEU A 74 13.70 -0.53 -11.76
C LEU A 74 14.72 -1.31 -10.91
N TYR A 75 15.89 -0.72 -10.71
CA TYR A 75 16.91 -1.14 -9.76
C TYR A 75 16.98 -0.13 -8.61
N VAL A 76 16.16 -0.37 -7.59
CA VAL A 76 15.92 0.57 -6.48
C VAL A 76 16.71 0.15 -5.25
N PRO A 77 17.36 1.10 -4.52
CA PRO A 77 17.98 0.79 -3.24
C PRO A 77 16.97 0.26 -2.21
N MET A 78 17.32 -0.81 -1.49
CA MET A 78 16.43 -1.47 -0.52
C MET A 78 15.91 -0.54 0.58
N ASP A 79 16.69 0.45 1.00
CA ASP A 79 16.32 1.45 2.01
C ASP A 79 15.28 2.47 1.50
N LYS A 80 14.95 2.44 0.20
CA LYS A 80 13.93 3.29 -0.43
C LYS A 80 12.61 2.56 -0.67
N ILE A 81 12.54 1.28 -0.33
CA ILE A 81 11.37 0.43 -0.56
C ILE A 81 10.70 0.12 0.77
N VAL A 82 9.37 0.18 0.78
CA VAL A 82 8.54 -0.41 1.83
C VAL A 82 7.93 -1.69 1.28
N PHE A 83 8.28 -2.84 1.84
CA PHE A 83 7.79 -4.14 1.37
C PHE A 83 6.57 -4.61 2.14
N PHE A 84 5.58 -5.11 1.41
CA PHE A 84 4.37 -5.67 1.97
C PHE A 84 3.63 -6.54 0.95
N ARG A 85 2.69 -7.36 1.42
CA ARG A 85 1.92 -8.25 0.55
C ARG A 85 0.78 -7.53 -0.14
N MET A 86 0.60 -7.77 -1.43
CA MET A 86 -0.54 -7.28 -2.20
C MET A 86 -1.86 -7.78 -1.60
N SER A 87 -1.93 -9.04 -1.17
CA SER A 87 -3.14 -9.60 -0.56
C SER A 87 -3.55 -8.87 0.73
N ASP A 88 -2.58 -8.50 1.55
CA ASP A 88 -2.83 -7.80 2.82
C ASP A 88 -3.19 -6.34 2.59
N TRP A 89 -2.59 -5.70 1.59
CA TRP A 89 -3.02 -4.37 1.16
C TRP A 89 -4.47 -4.37 0.68
N ASN A 90 -4.87 -5.37 -0.12
CA ASN A 90 -6.25 -5.50 -0.59
C ASN A 90 -7.25 -5.68 0.57
N LYS A 91 -6.88 -6.39 1.64
CA LYS A 91 -7.71 -6.47 2.86
C LYS A 91 -7.88 -5.09 3.51
N ILE A 92 -6.80 -4.31 3.63
CA ILE A 92 -6.84 -2.95 4.17
C ILE A 92 -7.72 -2.04 3.30
N LEU A 93 -7.62 -2.14 1.97
CA LEU A 93 -8.49 -1.38 1.05
C LEU A 93 -9.97 -1.72 1.25
N ASN A 94 -10.28 -2.96 1.64
CA ASN A 94 -11.61 -3.40 2.03
C ASN A 94 -11.91 -3.21 3.52
N LEU A 95 -11.13 -2.39 4.23
CA LEU A 95 -11.26 -2.10 5.66
C LEU A 95 -11.31 -3.35 6.56
N GLN A 96 -10.61 -4.42 6.19
CA GLN A 96 -10.57 -5.68 6.92
C GLN A 96 -9.36 -5.79 7.85
N CYS A 97 -9.49 -6.59 8.89
CA CYS A 97 -8.48 -6.91 9.88
C CYS A 97 -7.37 -7.75 9.26
N LEU A 98 -6.13 -7.43 9.63
CA LEU A 98 -4.96 -8.23 9.30
C LEU A 98 -4.53 -9.09 10.48
N GLY A 99 -4.25 -10.35 10.20
CA GLY A 99 -3.79 -11.30 11.20
C GLY A 99 -3.83 -12.72 10.67
N ASN A 100 -3.44 -13.65 11.54
CA ASN A 100 -3.71 -15.05 11.31
C ASN A 100 -5.21 -15.35 11.44
N GLU A 101 -5.62 -16.56 11.07
CA GLU A 101 -7.04 -16.97 11.08
C GLU A 101 -7.70 -16.80 12.46
N LEU A 102 -6.98 -17.10 13.54
CA LEU A 102 -7.48 -16.97 14.91
C LEU A 102 -7.74 -15.51 15.27
N GLU A 103 -6.80 -14.61 14.99
CA GLU A 103 -6.93 -13.18 15.29
C GLU A 103 -8.08 -12.54 14.51
N VAL A 104 -8.18 -12.87 13.21
CA VAL A 104 -9.28 -12.41 12.36
C VAL A 104 -10.61 -12.93 12.87
N GLN A 105 -10.68 -14.20 13.28
CA GLN A 105 -11.90 -14.79 13.82
C GLN A 105 -12.30 -14.15 15.16
N GLN A 106 -11.34 -13.90 16.05
CA GLN A 106 -11.60 -13.20 17.32
C GLN A 106 -12.14 -11.79 17.09
N TYR A 107 -11.60 -11.05 16.11
CA TYR A 107 -12.10 -9.74 15.75
C TYR A 107 -13.55 -9.81 15.22
N LYS A 108 -13.82 -10.76 14.32
CA LYS A 108 -15.18 -11.00 13.80
C LYS A 108 -16.19 -11.35 14.90
N ASP A 109 -15.79 -12.17 15.87
CA ASP A 109 -16.67 -12.54 16.98
C ASP A 109 -16.93 -11.37 17.93
N LYS A 110 -16.01 -10.40 18.05
CA LYS A 110 -16.28 -9.13 18.74
C LYS A 110 -17.30 -8.30 17.97
N LEU A 111 -17.15 -8.15 16.65
CA LEU A 111 -18.08 -7.39 15.81
C LEU A 111 -19.53 -7.91 15.90
N LYS A 112 -19.70 -9.24 15.91
CA LYS A 112 -21.02 -9.88 16.06
C LYS A 112 -21.74 -9.46 17.34
N LYS A 113 -21.03 -9.20 18.44
CA LYS A 113 -21.66 -8.74 19.71
C LYS A 113 -22.31 -7.36 19.58
N PHE A 114 -21.91 -6.60 18.57
CA PHE A 114 -22.47 -5.28 18.23
C PHE A 114 -23.37 -5.32 17.00
N ASN A 115 -23.75 -6.52 16.52
CA ASN A 115 -24.51 -6.74 15.28
C ASN A 115 -23.86 -6.12 14.02
N ILE A 116 -22.53 -5.99 14.03
CA ILE A 116 -21.77 -5.49 12.89
C ILE A 116 -21.45 -6.67 11.97
N THR A 117 -21.82 -6.57 10.70
CA THR A 117 -21.64 -7.66 9.72
C THR A 117 -20.42 -7.45 8.83
N TYR A 118 -20.06 -6.20 8.58
CA TYR A 118 -18.88 -5.83 7.81
C TYR A 118 -17.90 -4.99 8.65
N GLU A 119 -16.63 -5.38 8.64
CA GLU A 119 -15.58 -4.77 9.47
C GLU A 119 -15.43 -3.26 9.20
N GLY A 120 -15.59 -2.83 7.94
CA GLY A 120 -15.52 -1.41 7.57
C GLY A 120 -16.63 -0.54 8.17
N GLU A 121 -17.73 -1.11 8.67
CA GLU A 121 -18.78 -0.35 9.36
C GLU A 121 -18.26 0.39 10.60
N VAL A 122 -17.17 -0.09 11.23
CA VAL A 122 -16.55 0.60 12.37
C VAL A 122 -15.98 1.97 12.02
N PHE A 123 -15.78 2.26 10.72
CA PHE A 123 -15.36 3.57 10.24
C PHE A 123 -16.51 4.53 9.93
N ASN A 124 -17.73 4.01 9.77
CA ASN A 124 -18.90 4.81 9.40
C ASN A 124 -19.49 5.59 10.58
N THR A 125 -19.15 5.23 11.82
CA THR A 125 -19.69 5.87 13.02
C THR A 125 -18.62 6.09 14.07
N SER A 126 -18.85 7.04 14.98
CA SER A 126 -17.99 7.28 16.15
C SER A 126 -18.30 6.35 17.33
N PHE A 127 -19.25 5.42 17.19
CA PHE A 127 -19.74 4.57 18.29
C PHE A 127 -18.79 3.43 18.66
N TYR A 128 -17.86 3.08 17.78
CA TYR A 128 -16.97 1.93 17.96
C TYR A 128 -15.48 2.30 18.02
N PRO A 129 -15.05 3.23 18.89
CA PRO A 129 -13.67 3.73 18.90
C PRO A 129 -12.66 2.62 19.25
N LEU A 130 -13.04 1.67 20.11
CA LEU A 130 -12.18 0.53 20.47
C LEU A 130 -12.02 -0.46 19.32
N LEU A 131 -13.11 -0.82 18.62
CA LEU A 131 -13.07 -1.74 17.48
C LEU A 131 -12.30 -1.12 16.31
N LYS A 132 -12.46 0.18 16.08
CA LYS A 132 -11.68 0.94 15.09
C LYS A 132 -10.20 0.96 15.43
N ARG A 133 -9.84 1.20 16.70
CA ARG A 133 -8.44 1.17 17.15
C ARG A 133 -7.81 -0.22 16.96
N GLU A 134 -8.51 -1.28 17.34
CA GLU A 134 -8.04 -2.66 17.17
C GLU A 134 -7.80 -3.00 15.70
N LEU A 135 -8.72 -2.59 14.82
CA LEU A 135 -8.58 -2.75 13.37
C LEU A 135 -7.35 -2.03 12.82
N LEU A 136 -7.15 -0.76 13.20
CA LEU A 136 -5.98 0.02 12.77
C LEU A 136 -4.65 -0.54 13.30
N ILE A 137 -4.64 -1.14 14.50
CA ILE A 137 -3.47 -1.84 15.05
C ILE A 137 -3.19 -3.09 14.22
N SER A 138 -4.23 -3.84 13.84
CA SER A 138 -4.08 -5.03 13.01
C SER A 138 -3.36 -4.70 11.70
N TRP A 139 -3.67 -3.55 11.09
CA TRP A 139 -3.09 -3.11 9.82
C TRP A 139 -1.57 -2.91 9.91
N GLU A 140 -0.99 -2.65 11.08
CA GLU A 140 0.46 -2.50 11.23
C GLU A 140 1.22 -3.76 10.78
N LYS A 141 0.57 -4.93 10.80
CA LYS A 141 1.10 -6.19 10.25
C LYS A 141 1.34 -6.16 8.75
N LEU A 142 0.83 -5.16 8.03
CA LEU A 142 1.15 -4.95 6.61
C LEU A 142 2.67 -4.96 6.38
N PHE A 143 3.42 -4.36 7.30
CA PHE A 143 4.86 -4.17 7.18
C PHE A 143 5.69 -5.25 7.90
N GLN A 144 5.07 -6.32 8.40
CA GLN A 144 5.73 -7.33 9.25
C GLN A 144 6.92 -8.03 8.56
N TYR A 145 6.95 -8.05 7.22
CA TYR A 145 8.03 -8.66 6.44
C TYR A 145 9.08 -7.67 5.95
N ASP A 146 8.88 -6.36 6.11
CA ASP A 146 9.75 -5.32 5.53
C ASP A 146 11.21 -5.45 6.00
N GLU A 147 11.42 -5.48 7.33
CA GLU A 147 12.77 -5.62 7.89
C GLU A 147 13.42 -6.95 7.53
N TRP A 148 12.64 -8.04 7.50
CA TRP A 148 13.15 -9.36 7.14
C TRP A 148 13.66 -9.36 5.70
N ILE A 149 12.86 -8.85 4.76
CA ILE A 149 13.22 -8.75 3.34
C ILE A 149 14.44 -7.86 3.14
N LYS A 150 14.52 -6.72 3.84
CA LYS A 150 15.69 -5.83 3.77
C LYS A 150 16.97 -6.50 4.25
N ARG A 151 16.88 -7.40 5.23
CA ARG A 151 18.02 -8.15 5.77
C ARG A 151 18.42 -9.35 4.91
N THR A 152 17.45 -10.17 4.49
CA THR A 152 17.71 -11.44 3.78
C THR A 152 17.82 -11.25 2.27
N LYS A 153 17.22 -10.19 1.73
CA LYS A 153 17.02 -9.97 0.28
C LYS A 153 16.20 -11.07 -0.39
N GLU A 154 15.45 -11.82 0.41
CA GLU A 154 14.56 -12.88 -0.05
C GLU A 154 13.12 -12.38 0.01
N LEU A 155 12.26 -12.90 -0.88
CA LEU A 155 10.84 -12.62 -0.89
C LEU A 155 10.10 -13.85 -0.35
N PRO A 156 9.42 -13.75 0.81
CA PRO A 156 8.82 -14.91 1.43
C PRO A 156 7.53 -15.36 0.72
N PHE A 157 6.95 -14.51 -0.12
CA PHE A 157 5.72 -14.78 -0.88
C PHE A 157 5.84 -14.25 -2.31
N ASN A 158 5.07 -14.85 -3.22
CA ASN A 158 5.03 -14.43 -4.63
C ASN A 158 4.26 -13.12 -4.84
N ASP A 159 3.35 -12.77 -3.92
CA ASP A 159 2.52 -11.56 -4.00
C ASP A 159 3.15 -10.35 -3.26
N MET A 160 4.46 -10.39 -3.04
CA MET A 160 5.18 -9.26 -2.45
C MET A 160 5.27 -8.08 -3.42
N GLN A 161 4.99 -6.89 -2.91
CA GLN A 161 5.09 -5.63 -3.63
C GLN A 161 5.92 -4.60 -2.85
N GLY A 162 6.39 -3.58 -3.56
CA GLY A 162 7.17 -2.47 -3.02
C GLY A 162 6.43 -1.14 -3.17
N GLY A 163 6.30 -0.41 -2.06
CA GLY A 163 5.88 0.98 -2.07
C GLY A 163 7.08 1.92 -2.13
N LEU A 164 7.10 2.78 -3.14
CA LEU A 164 8.10 3.84 -3.32
C LEU A 164 7.45 5.22 -3.12
N TRP A 165 8.18 6.18 -2.55
CA TRP A 165 7.73 7.58 -2.54
C TRP A 165 8.09 8.35 -3.80
N GLU A 166 9.17 7.94 -4.44
CA GLU A 166 9.72 8.58 -5.63
C GLU A 166 10.34 7.52 -6.54
N ILE A 167 10.56 7.89 -7.79
CA ILE A 167 11.40 7.15 -8.72
C ILE A 167 12.47 8.11 -9.24
N GLN A 168 13.74 7.71 -9.14
CA GLN A 168 14.85 8.44 -9.74
C GLN A 168 15.15 7.85 -11.11
N ALA A 169 15.52 8.69 -12.08
CA ALA A 169 15.87 8.25 -13.42
C ALA A 169 17.10 7.31 -13.42
N SER A 170 17.99 7.44 -12.42
CA SER A 170 19.13 6.54 -12.21
C SER A 170 18.73 5.12 -11.79
N TRP A 171 17.51 4.91 -11.30
CA TRP A 171 17.01 3.58 -10.94
C TRP A 171 16.41 2.85 -12.13
N ILE A 172 16.17 3.53 -13.25
CA ILE A 172 15.56 2.90 -14.42
C ILE A 172 16.61 2.06 -15.12
N ARG A 173 16.36 0.74 -15.19
CA ARG A 173 17.25 -0.20 -15.87
C ARG A 173 16.86 -0.35 -17.33
N SER A 174 15.57 -0.54 -17.59
CA SER A 174 15.04 -0.77 -18.94
C SER A 174 13.56 -0.38 -19.03
N PHE A 175 13.11 -0.20 -20.26
CA PHE A 175 11.70 -0.10 -20.61
C PHE A 175 11.33 -1.36 -21.36
N ILE A 176 10.21 -1.98 -21.00
CA ILE A 176 9.69 -3.21 -21.61
C ILE A 176 8.41 -2.82 -22.34
N ASP A 177 8.38 -3.13 -23.64
CA ASP A 177 7.22 -3.03 -24.52
C ASP A 177 6.31 -4.25 -24.38
#